data_AF-A0A7S0L059-F1
#
_entry.id   AF-A0A7S0L059-F1
#
_cell.length_a   1.000
_cell.length_b   1.000
_cell.length_c   1.000
_cell.angle_alpha   90.00
_cell.angle_beta   90.00
_cell.angle_gamma   90.00
#
_symmetry.space_group_name_H-M   'P 1'
#
loop_
_entity.id
_entity.type
_entity.pdbx_description
1 polymer ?
#
loop_
_entity_poly.entity_id
_entity_poly.type
_entity_poly.pdbx_seq_one_letter_code
_entity_poly.pdbx_strand_id
1 'polypeptide(L)'
;MFRRCTAIRIRRPLCTARLRVLLLYTVSISTGGAASASSRVISSAVRAPIRLHVYSPLSFDSLLTLPDKQRHYLLSVMRAKVGQHVRVFNGVDGEWRASVVTLEKRRGELLVQEQVREQSTASGPSLFFG
;
A
#
# COMPACT_ATOMS: atom_id res chain seq x y z
N MET A 1 -46.05 15.03 53.45
CA MET A 1 -44.65 14.60 53.53
C MET A 1 -43.81 15.58 52.71
N PHE A 2 -42.97 16.40 53.39
CA PHE A 2 -41.86 17.29 52.94
C PHE A 2 -41.93 18.02 51.57
N ARG A 3 -41.50 19.28 51.39
CA ARG A 3 -41.24 20.50 52.17
C ARG A 3 -40.94 21.57 51.09
N ARG A 4 -41.18 22.84 51.41
CA ARG A 4 -40.92 24.04 50.59
C ARG A 4 -39.44 24.18 50.18
N CYS A 5 -39.16 24.89 49.07
CA CYS A 5 -38.11 25.93 48.91
C CYS A 5 -37.95 26.28 47.40
N THR A 6 -38.34 27.47 46.92
CA THR A 6 -37.59 28.76 46.84
C THR A 6 -36.45 28.80 45.80
N ALA A 7 -36.49 29.83 44.95
CA ALA A 7 -35.49 30.21 43.94
C ALA A 7 -34.08 30.48 44.50
N ILE A 8 -33.02 30.36 43.67
CA ILE A 8 -31.83 31.24 43.54
C ILE A 8 -30.66 30.56 42.77
N ARG A 9 -30.30 31.17 41.62
CA ARG A 9 -28.98 31.71 41.18
C ARG A 9 -27.65 30.87 41.28
N ILE A 10 -26.91 30.95 40.14
CA ILE A 10 -25.43 30.90 39.90
C ILE A 10 -24.69 29.54 39.97
N ARG A 11 -24.05 29.14 38.85
CA ARG A 11 -22.56 29.01 38.67
C ARG A 11 -22.17 28.42 37.30
N ARG A 12 -21.27 29.13 36.61
CA ARG A 12 -20.43 28.62 35.49
C ARG A 12 -19.39 27.63 36.04
N PRO A 13 -18.90 26.68 35.24
CA PRO A 13 -17.54 26.79 34.68
C PRO A 13 -17.49 26.34 33.20
N LEU A 14 -16.90 27.12 32.27
CA LEU A 14 -15.50 27.04 31.84
C LEU A 14 -15.00 25.61 31.55
N CYS A 15 -15.03 25.18 30.28
CA CYS A 15 -13.99 24.34 29.70
C CYS A 15 -13.98 24.47 28.15
N THR A 16 -13.16 25.42 27.71
CA THR A 16 -12.40 25.49 26.45
C THR A 16 -12.66 24.44 25.35
N ALA A 17 -13.11 24.90 24.17
CA ALA A 17 -12.46 24.63 22.86
C ALA A 17 -13.38 25.03 21.69
N ARG A 18 -13.17 26.22 21.11
CA ARG A 18 -13.50 26.49 19.70
C ARG A 18 -12.82 27.78 19.24
N LEU A 19 -11.62 27.64 18.66
CA LEU A 19 -10.91 28.70 17.95
C LEU A 19 -11.05 28.36 16.45
N ARG A 20 -11.96 29.00 15.74
CA ARG A 20 -11.84 30.30 15.05
C ARG A 20 -11.38 30.09 13.60
N VAL A 21 -12.39 30.12 12.74
CA VAL A 21 -12.34 30.31 11.28
C VAL A 21 -11.58 31.60 10.97
N LEU A 22 -10.57 31.51 10.10
CA LEU A 22 -9.97 32.59 9.29
C LEU A 22 -9.50 31.87 8.01
N LEU A 23 -10.26 31.92 6.93
CA LEU A 23 -10.09 32.90 5.84
C LEU A 23 -8.61 33.17 5.54
N LEU A 24 -8.14 32.69 4.38
CA LEU A 24 -7.31 33.42 3.41
C LEU A 24 -6.96 32.43 2.28
N TYR A 25 -7.76 32.51 1.22
CA TYR A 25 -7.55 31.84 -0.06
C TYR A 25 -6.57 32.69 -0.86
N THR A 26 -5.27 32.39 -0.81
CA THR A 26 -4.27 33.07 -1.65
C THR A 26 -3.96 32.20 -2.84
N VAL A 27 -4.56 32.57 -3.98
CA VAL A 27 -4.15 32.16 -5.32
C VAL A 27 -2.80 32.81 -5.61
N SER A 28 -1.77 32.00 -5.80
CA SER A 28 -0.47 32.44 -6.29
C SER A 28 -0.35 32.03 -7.75
N ILE A 29 -0.50 32.98 -8.68
CA ILE A 29 -0.15 32.81 -10.09
C ILE A 29 1.34 33.14 -10.23
N SER A 30 2.15 32.18 -10.65
CA SER A 30 3.54 32.41 -11.06
C SER A 30 3.60 32.72 -12.56
N THR A 31 4.04 33.92 -12.89
CA THR A 31 4.47 34.30 -14.24
C THR A 31 5.98 34.20 -14.36
N GLY A 32 6.43 33.41 -15.33
CA GLY A 32 7.66 33.65 -16.09
C GLY A 32 8.99 33.19 -15.46
N GLY A 33 9.69 32.30 -16.17
CA GLY A 33 11.11 32.05 -15.91
C GLY A 33 11.57 30.69 -16.43
N ALA A 34 12.04 30.65 -17.66
CA ALA A 34 12.78 29.53 -18.21
C ALA A 34 14.02 29.27 -17.34
N ALA A 35 13.99 28.20 -16.55
CA ALA A 35 15.17 27.60 -15.98
C ALA A 35 15.11 26.12 -16.34
N SER A 36 15.99 25.74 -17.27
CA SER A 36 16.44 24.37 -17.46
C SER A 36 17.00 23.86 -16.13
N ALA A 37 16.11 23.43 -15.24
CA ALA A 37 16.45 22.55 -14.15
C ALA A 37 16.39 21.16 -14.73
N SER A 38 17.55 20.68 -15.20
CA SER A 38 17.84 19.25 -15.29
C SER A 38 17.67 18.67 -13.89
N SER A 39 16.41 18.46 -13.49
CA SER A 39 16.07 17.78 -12.27
C SER A 39 16.44 16.32 -12.51
N ARG A 40 17.65 15.97 -12.08
CA ARG A 40 17.89 14.65 -11.52
C ARG A 40 16.84 14.51 -10.42
N VAL A 41 15.67 14.02 -10.79
CA VAL A 41 14.71 13.48 -9.84
C VAL A 41 15.50 12.40 -9.16
N ILE A 42 16.04 12.72 -7.98
CA ILE A 42 16.43 11.72 -7.03
C ILE A 42 15.11 11.04 -6.73
N SER A 43 14.85 9.95 -7.47
CA SER A 43 13.75 9.03 -7.29
C SER A 43 13.62 8.82 -5.81
N SER A 44 12.62 9.47 -5.21
CA SER A 44 12.36 9.44 -3.78
C SER A 44 12.10 7.98 -3.41
N ALA A 45 13.18 7.31 -2.97
CA ALA A 45 13.30 5.90 -2.64
C ALA A 45 12.18 5.02 -3.19
N VAL A 46 12.22 4.66 -4.49
CA VAL A 46 11.36 3.60 -5.00
C VAL A 46 11.79 2.31 -4.30
N ARG A 47 11.04 1.91 -3.27
CA ARG A 47 11.29 0.65 -2.57
C ARG A 47 11.08 -0.47 -3.57
N ALA A 48 12.08 -1.35 -3.70
CA ALA A 48 11.98 -2.49 -4.60
C ALA A 48 10.71 -3.31 -4.27
N PRO A 49 9.94 -3.72 -5.28
CA PRO A 49 8.71 -4.47 -5.05
C PRO A 49 9.01 -5.86 -4.49
N ILE A 50 8.11 -6.37 -3.66
CA ILE A 50 8.19 -7.72 -3.10
C ILE A 50 8.07 -8.73 -4.26
N ARG A 51 9.01 -9.67 -4.39
CA ARG A 51 8.97 -10.74 -5.40
C ARG A 51 8.64 -12.06 -4.71
N LEU A 52 7.53 -12.69 -5.07
CA LEU A 52 7.00 -13.91 -4.48
C LEU A 52 6.92 -15.02 -5.53
N HIS A 53 7.53 -16.17 -5.24
CA HIS A 53 7.40 -17.36 -6.07
C HIS A 53 6.07 -18.07 -5.79
N VAL A 54 5.33 -18.45 -6.83
CA VAL A 54 4.07 -19.21 -6.72
C VAL A 54 4.11 -20.43 -7.64
N TYR A 55 3.37 -21.48 -7.29
CA TYR A 55 3.28 -22.71 -8.10
C TYR A 55 2.09 -22.72 -9.06
N SER A 56 1.11 -21.84 -8.84
CA SER A 56 -0.09 -21.75 -9.68
C SER A 56 0.24 -21.13 -11.04
N PRO A 57 -0.49 -21.50 -12.10
CA PRO A 57 -0.39 -20.83 -13.40
C PRO A 57 -0.80 -19.36 -13.27
N LEU A 58 -0.10 -18.48 -13.98
CA LEU A 58 -0.34 -17.04 -13.96
C LEU A 58 -1.05 -16.61 -15.23
N SER A 59 -2.15 -15.88 -15.07
CA SER A 59 -2.93 -15.30 -16.16
C SER A 59 -3.56 -14.00 -15.71
N PHE A 60 -3.89 -13.13 -16.68
CA PHE A 60 -4.58 -11.89 -16.41
C PHE A 60 -5.91 -12.14 -15.67
N ASP A 61 -6.20 -11.30 -14.67
CA ASP A 61 -7.43 -11.33 -13.86
C ASP A 61 -7.65 -12.63 -13.06
N SER A 62 -6.61 -13.45 -12.88
CA SER A 62 -6.70 -14.65 -12.05
C SER A 62 -6.58 -14.32 -10.56
N LEU A 63 -7.40 -14.98 -9.74
CA LEU A 63 -7.35 -14.87 -8.29
C LEU A 63 -6.50 -16.02 -7.72
N LEU A 64 -5.39 -15.66 -7.07
CA LEU A 64 -4.47 -16.60 -6.45
C LEU A 64 -4.70 -16.69 -4.95
N THR A 65 -5.07 -17.88 -4.49
CA THR A 65 -5.11 -18.19 -3.06
C THR A 65 -3.72 -18.57 -2.57
N LEU A 66 -3.19 -17.82 -1.61
CA LEU A 66 -1.87 -18.06 -1.04
C LEU A 66 -1.90 -19.19 -0.01
N PRO A 67 -0.95 -20.13 -0.07
CA PRO A 67 -0.74 -21.08 1.02
C PRO A 67 -0.28 -20.35 2.29
N ASP A 68 -0.54 -20.97 3.45
CA ASP A 68 -0.30 -20.35 4.76
C ASP A 68 1.09 -19.78 4.95
N LYS A 69 2.13 -20.49 4.46
CA LYS A 69 3.52 -20.03 4.55
C LYS A 69 3.74 -18.71 3.80
N GLN A 70 3.18 -18.58 2.59
CA GLN A 70 3.34 -17.39 1.76
C GLN A 70 2.52 -16.22 2.29
N ARG A 71 1.29 -16.48 2.74
CA ARG A 71 0.46 -15.49 3.44
C ARG A 71 1.16 -14.94 4.67
N HIS A 72 1.68 -15.82 5.53
CA HIS A 72 2.42 -15.42 6.73
C HIS A 72 3.68 -14.63 6.39
N TYR A 73 4.42 -15.04 5.35
CA TYR A 73 5.56 -14.30 4.84
C TYR A 73 5.19 -12.88 4.42
N LEU A 74 4.14 -12.71 3.61
CA LEU A 74 3.67 -11.39 3.19
C LEU A 74 3.20 -10.53 4.38
N LEU A 75 2.40 -11.09 5.28
CA LEU A 75 1.79 -10.36 6.39
C LEU A 75 2.79 -10.00 7.49
N SER A 76 3.61 -10.96 7.93
CA SER A 76 4.43 -10.80 9.12
C SER A 76 5.86 -10.36 8.79
N VAL A 77 6.46 -10.91 7.74
CA VAL A 77 7.85 -10.60 7.38
C VAL A 77 7.89 -9.34 6.52
N MET A 78 7.16 -9.35 5.40
CA MET A 78 7.17 -8.23 4.46
C MET A 78 6.26 -7.08 4.89
N ARG A 79 5.32 -7.33 5.80
CA ARG A 79 4.34 -6.36 6.31
C ARG A 79 3.53 -5.72 5.19
N ALA A 80 3.19 -6.53 4.19
CA ALA A 80 2.37 -6.11 3.06
C ALA A 80 0.96 -5.72 3.51
N LYS A 81 0.34 -4.79 2.81
CA LYS A 81 -1.03 -4.33 3.07
C LYS A 81 -1.96 -4.70 1.92
N VAL A 82 -3.25 -4.80 2.20
CA VAL A 82 -4.29 -4.86 1.16
C VAL A 82 -4.17 -3.63 0.25
N GLY A 83 -4.33 -3.84 -1.05
CA GLY A 83 -4.12 -2.84 -2.10
C GLY A 83 -2.66 -2.65 -2.52
N GLN A 84 -1.69 -3.22 -1.79
CA GLN A 84 -0.29 -3.14 -2.18
C GLN A 84 0.00 -4.04 -3.38
N HIS A 85 0.87 -3.57 -4.28
CA HIS A 85 1.36 -4.38 -5.39
C HIS A 85 2.54 -5.26 -4.97
N VAL A 86 2.51 -6.49 -5.48
CA VAL A 86 3.59 -7.48 -5.37
C VAL A 86 3.91 -8.02 -6.77
N ARG A 87 5.12 -8.54 -6.94
CA ARG A 87 5.54 -9.27 -8.13
C ARG A 87 5.42 -10.75 -7.86
N VAL A 88 4.75 -11.49 -8.72
CA VAL A 88 4.60 -12.95 -8.64
C VAL A 88 5.22 -13.60 -9.87
N PHE A 89 5.84 -14.76 -9.69
CA PHE A 89 6.43 -15.54 -10.78
C PHE A 89 6.40 -17.03 -10.43
N ASN A 90 6.36 -17.89 -11.45
CA ASN A 90 6.33 -19.35 -11.29
C ASN A 90 7.44 -20.08 -12.09
N GLY A 91 8.38 -19.32 -12.66
CA GLY A 91 9.47 -19.87 -13.47
C GLY A 91 9.07 -20.29 -14.88
N VAL A 92 7.80 -20.16 -15.27
CA VAL A 92 7.27 -20.55 -16.57
C VAL A 92 6.60 -19.38 -17.29
N ASP A 93 5.61 -18.74 -16.66
CA ASP A 93 4.78 -17.69 -17.25
C ASP A 93 5.42 -16.28 -17.16
N GLY A 94 6.64 -16.19 -16.65
CA GLY A 94 7.35 -14.94 -16.40
C GLY A 94 6.96 -14.27 -15.09
N GLU A 95 7.19 -12.96 -15.02
CA GLU A 95 6.92 -12.13 -13.84
C GLU A 95 5.69 -11.25 -14.07
N TRP A 96 4.78 -11.27 -13.10
CA TRP A 96 3.50 -10.58 -13.14
C TRP A 96 3.34 -9.63 -11.97
N ARG A 97 2.62 -8.53 -12.17
CA ARG A 97 2.11 -7.66 -11.10
C ARG A 97 0.82 -8.26 -10.57
N ALA A 98 0.74 -8.39 -9.25
CA ALA A 98 -0.49 -8.72 -8.56
C ALA A 98 -0.78 -7.70 -7.46
N SER A 99 -2.05 -7.47 -7.16
CA SER A 99 -2.49 -6.65 -6.04
C SER A 99 -3.00 -7.54 -4.90
N VAL A 100 -2.64 -7.21 -3.66
CA VAL A 100 -3.16 -7.90 -2.48
C VAL A 100 -4.64 -7.56 -2.30
N VAL A 101 -5.53 -8.53 -2.48
CA VAL A 101 -6.99 -8.37 -2.30
C VAL A 101 -7.37 -8.63 -0.85
N THR A 102 -6.82 -9.69 -0.25
CA THR A 102 -7.08 -10.06 1.15
C THR A 102 -5.78 -10.53 1.78
N LEU A 103 -5.50 -10.09 3.01
CA LEU A 103 -4.34 -10.53 3.77
C LEU A 103 -4.64 -10.55 5.26
N GLU A 104 -5.15 -11.69 5.72
CA GLU A 104 -5.63 -11.91 7.08
C GLU A 104 -4.89 -13.07 7.76
N LYS A 105 -5.31 -13.43 8.98
CA LYS A 105 -4.69 -14.50 9.76
C LYS A 105 -4.85 -15.90 9.14
N ARG A 106 -5.86 -16.11 8.30
CA ARG A 106 -6.17 -17.42 7.68
C ARG A 106 -6.44 -17.39 6.17
N ARG A 107 -6.50 -16.19 5.58
CA ARG A 107 -6.79 -16.01 4.15
C ARG A 107 -5.80 -15.04 3.54
N GLY A 108 -5.29 -15.37 2.37
CA GLY A 108 -4.39 -14.52 1.59
C GLY A 108 -4.74 -14.67 0.12
N GLU A 109 -5.11 -13.58 -0.53
CA GLU A 109 -5.53 -13.58 -1.93
C GLU A 109 -4.86 -12.45 -2.69
N LEU A 110 -4.36 -12.79 -3.88
CA LEU A 110 -3.77 -11.85 -4.82
C LEU A 110 -4.57 -11.86 -6.11
N LEU A 111 -4.83 -10.69 -6.68
CA LEU A 111 -5.38 -10.55 -8.02
C LEU A 111 -4.24 -10.27 -9.00
N VAL A 112 -4.07 -11.12 -10.00
CA VAL A 112 -3.05 -10.95 -11.04
C VAL A 112 -3.54 -9.92 -12.06
N GLN A 113 -2.70 -8.92 -12.36
CA GLN A 113 -3.09 -7.73 -13.14
C GLN A 113 -2.37 -7.61 -14.47
N GLU A 114 -1.05 -7.65 -14.52
CA GLU A 114 -0.31 -7.45 -15.77
C GLU A 114 0.97 -8.26 -15.78
N GLN A 115 1.38 -8.73 -16.95
CA GLN A 115 2.69 -9.34 -17.13
C GLN A 115 3.73 -8.22 -17.24
N VAL A 116 4.71 -8.23 -16.35
CA VAL A 116 5.76 -7.20 -16.26
C VAL A 116 7.01 -7.63 -17.02
N ARG A 117 7.28 -8.93 -17.06
CA ARG A 117 8.43 -9.49 -17.77
C ARG A 117 8.10 -10.88 -18.28
N GLU A 118 8.34 -11.11 -19.56
CA GLU A 118 8.26 -12.44 -20.17
C GLU A 118 9.41 -13.34 -19.71
N GLN A 119 9.14 -14.64 -19.58
CA GLN A 119 10.18 -15.64 -19.34
C GLN A 119 10.89 -15.93 -20.66
N SER A 120 12.21 -15.68 -20.71
CA SER A 120 13.05 -16.07 -21.85
C SER A 120 13.79 -17.38 -21.54
N THR A 121 13.84 -18.27 -22.52
CA THR A 121 14.69 -19.46 -22.46
C THR A 121 16.14 -19.01 -22.62
N ALA A 122 16.93 -19.15 -21.56
CA ALA A 122 18.36 -18.88 -21.60
C ALA A 122 19.14 -20.19 -21.75
N SER A 123 20.02 -20.28 -22.75
CA SER A 123 21.06 -21.29 -22.80
C SER A 123 22.19 -20.86 -21.87
N GLY A 124 22.10 -21.28 -20.61
CA GLY A 124 23.02 -20.87 -19.54
C GLY A 124 24.11 -21.90 -19.23
N PRO A 125 25.15 -21.48 -18.48
CA PRO A 125 26.18 -22.40 -17.97
C PRO A 125 25.58 -23.42 -16.98
N SER A 126 26.12 -24.64 -16.98
CA SER A 126 25.74 -25.70 -16.04
C SER A 126 26.55 -25.62 -14.75
N LEU A 127 25.87 -25.69 -13.60
CA LEU A 127 26.48 -25.84 -12.27
C LEU A 127 26.56 -27.32 -11.91
N PHE A 128 27.78 -27.81 -11.66
CA PHE A 128 28.02 -29.17 -11.17
C PHE A 128 28.40 -29.12 -9.68
N PHE A 129 27.66 -29.86 -8.85
CA PHE A 129 28.00 -30.08 -7.45
C PHE A 129 28.54 -31.50 -7.34
N GLY A 130 29.86 -31.63 -7.16
CA GLY A 130 30.58 -32.89 -6.99
C GLY A 130 31.03 -33.12 -5.56
#